data_AF-A0A2K5XSY6-F1
#
_entry.id   AF-A0A2K5XSY6-F1
#
_cell.length_a   1.000
_cell.length_b   1.000
_cell.length_c   1.000
_cell.angle_alpha   90.00
_cell.angle_beta   90.00
_cell.angle_gamma   90.00
#
_symmetry.space_group_name_H-M   'P 1'
#
loop_
_entity.id
_entity.type
_entity.pdbx_description
1 polymer ?
#
loop_
_entity_poly.entity_id
_entity_poly.type
_entity_poly.pdbx_seq_one_letter_code
_entity_poly.pdbx_strand_id
1 'polypeptide(L)'
;SEEIIGGHEAKPHSRPYMAFVQFLDEKSKKRCGGILVRKDFVLTAGDSGGPLVCKRVAQGIFSHGRINGTPPGVYMKVSHFLPWIKRTMKCL
;
A
#
# COMPACT_ATOMS: atom_id res chain seq x y z
N SER A 1 -9.97 -13.45 -19.61
CA SER A 1 -8.98 -14.55 -19.61
C SER A 1 -8.34 -14.57 -18.24
N GLU A 2 -8.26 -15.75 -17.62
CA GLU A 2 -7.52 -15.95 -16.36
C GLU A 2 -6.16 -16.53 -16.71
N GLU A 3 -5.29 -15.69 -17.27
CA GLU A 3 -3.99 -16.13 -17.78
C GLU A 3 -2.85 -15.49 -16.97
N ILE A 4 -1.87 -16.30 -16.59
CA ILE A 4 -0.68 -15.85 -15.88
C ILE A 4 0.32 -15.30 -16.90
N ILE A 5 0.41 -13.98 -17.01
CA ILE A 5 1.35 -13.32 -17.94
C ILE A 5 2.75 -13.29 -17.31
N GLY A 6 3.71 -14.00 -17.90
CA GLY A 6 5.13 -13.97 -17.51
C GLY A 6 5.46 -14.63 -16.17
N GLY A 7 4.56 -15.46 -15.63
CA GLY A 7 4.72 -16.15 -14.34
C GLY A 7 4.42 -17.65 -14.42
N HIS A 8 4.35 -18.30 -13.26
CA HIS A 8 3.95 -19.69 -13.13
C HIS A 8 2.84 -19.82 -12.08
N GLU A 9 2.00 -20.83 -12.24
CA GLU A 9 0.97 -21.16 -11.26
C GLU A 9 1.62 -21.54 -9.92
N ALA A 10 1.11 -20.96 -8.83
CA ALA A 10 1.58 -21.31 -7.50
C ALA A 10 1.06 -22.71 -7.12
N LYS A 11 1.89 -23.51 -6.44
CA LYS A 11 1.44 -24.80 -5.89
C LYS A 11 0.20 -24.57 -5.00
N PRO A 12 -0.88 -25.36 -5.13
CA PRO A 12 -2.07 -25.22 -4.30
C PRO A 12 -1.72 -25.13 -2.81
N HIS A 13 -2.35 -24.17 -2.12
CA HIS A 13 -2.18 -23.90 -0.69
C HIS A 13 -0.75 -23.53 -0.23
N SER A 14 0.20 -23.31 -1.14
CA SER A 14 1.59 -22.96 -0.78
C SER A 14 1.78 -21.54 -0.22
N ARG A 15 0.75 -20.69 -0.35
CA ARG A 15 0.77 -19.30 0.14
C ARG A 15 -0.42 -19.04 1.06
N PRO A 16 -0.35 -19.51 2.33
CA PRO A 16 -1.48 -19.48 3.27
C PRO A 16 -1.90 -18.06 3.70
N TYR A 17 -1.03 -17.07 3.47
CA TYR A 17 -1.28 -15.68 3.84
C TYR A 17 -1.87 -14.84 2.70
N MET A 18 -2.07 -15.39 1.50
CA MET A 18 -2.73 -14.65 0.43
C MET A 18 -4.20 -14.44 0.78
N ALA A 19 -4.61 -13.19 0.82
CA ALA A 19 -5.96 -12.77 1.14
C ALA A 19 -6.62 -12.16 -0.10
N PHE A 20 -7.85 -12.57 -0.36
CA PHE A 20 -8.73 -11.90 -1.30
C PHE A 20 -9.55 -10.86 -0.55
N VAL A 21 -9.30 -9.59 -0.84
CA VAL A 21 -9.96 -8.46 -0.16
C VAL A 21 -11.06 -7.93 -1.05
N GLN A 22 -12.25 -7.83 -0.49
CA GLN A 22 -13.42 -7.31 -1.17
C GLN A 22 -14.03 -6.20 -0.32
N PHE A 23 -14.10 -5.00 -0.86
CA PHE A 23 -14.69 -3.85 -0.16
C PHE A 23 -15.70 -3.14 -1.04
N LEU A 24 -16.67 -2.50 -0.39
CA LEU A 24 -17.69 -1.70 -1.03
C LEU A 24 -17.29 -0.24 -0.89
N ASP A 25 -17.09 0.42 -2.01
CA ASP A 25 -17.09 1.88 -2.11
C ASP A 25 -18.50 2.34 -2.51
N GLU A 26 -18.87 3.58 -2.22
CA GLU A 26 -20.25 4.13 -2.27
C GLU A 26 -21.01 3.87 -3.59
N LYS A 27 -20.30 3.48 -4.65
CA LYS A 27 -20.86 3.14 -5.97
C LYS A 27 -20.32 1.86 -6.59
N SER A 28 -19.35 1.15 -5.97
CA SER A 28 -18.76 -0.03 -6.61
C SER A 28 -18.10 -1.02 -5.64
N LYS A 29 -18.24 -2.30 -5.96
CA LYS A 29 -17.53 -3.40 -5.32
C LYS A 29 -16.10 -3.50 -5.87
N LYS A 30 -15.10 -3.23 -5.04
CA LYS A 30 -13.68 -3.36 -5.37
C LYS A 30 -13.12 -4.68 -4.86
N ARG A 31 -12.12 -5.20 -5.57
CA ARG A 31 -11.43 -6.46 -5.28
C ARG A 31 -9.93 -6.23 -5.37
N CYS A 32 -9.19 -6.63 -4.35
CA CYS A 32 -7.73 -6.56 -4.30
C CYS A 32 -7.16 -7.89 -3.80
N GLY A 33 -5.96 -8.23 -4.26
CA GLY A 33 -5.12 -9.21 -3.58
C GLY A 33 -4.36 -8.54 -2.43
N GLY A 34 -4.06 -9.29 -1.38
CA GLY A 34 -3.24 -8.84 -0.27
C GLY A 34 -2.59 -9.98 0.49
N ILE A 35 -1.85 -9.62 1.54
CA ILE A 35 -1.22 -10.54 2.47
C ILE A 35 -1.73 -10.29 3.90
N LEU A 36 -2.19 -11.34 4.57
CA LEU A 36 -2.59 -11.30 5.98
C LEU A 36 -1.35 -11.15 6.86
N VAL A 37 -1.18 -9.99 7.51
CA VAL A 37 -0.05 -9.74 8.43
C VAL A 37 -0.47 -9.99 9.88
N ARG A 38 -1.74 -9.70 10.21
CA ARG A 38 -2.39 -10.03 11.48
C ARG A 38 -3.85 -10.40 11.24
N LYS A 39 -4.51 -11.00 12.24
CA LYS A 39 -5.90 -11.46 12.17
C LYS A 39 -6.88 -10.38 11.67
N ASP A 40 -6.60 -9.13 11.96
CA ASP A 40 -7.40 -7.94 11.64
C ASP A 40 -6.71 -7.00 10.62
N PHE A 41 -5.57 -7.41 10.05
CA PHE A 41 -4.76 -6.56 9.17
C PHE A 41 -4.32 -7.30 7.91
N VAL A 42 -4.85 -6.87 6.77
CA VAL A 42 -4.44 -7.32 5.44
C VAL A 42 -3.72 -6.18 4.73
N LEU A 43 -2.47 -6.43 4.33
CA LEU A 43 -1.70 -5.52 3.50
C LEU A 43 -2.05 -5.76 2.03
N THR A 44 -2.72 -4.81 1.40
CA THR A 44 -3.01 -4.86 -0.04
C THR A 44 -1.94 -4.12 -0.83
N ALA A 45 -1.78 -4.45 -2.10
CA ALA A 45 -0.99 -3.62 -3.01
C ALA A 45 -1.76 -2.31 -3.26
N GLY A 46 -1.29 -1.23 -2.61
CA GLY A 46 -1.73 0.15 -2.82
C GLY A 46 -0.59 1.08 -2.43
N ASP A 47 -0.66 2.34 -2.87
CA ASP A 47 0.42 3.30 -2.62
C ASP A 47 0.38 3.92 -1.21
N SER A 48 -0.73 3.78 -0.47
CA SER A 48 -0.94 4.43 0.84
C SER A 48 0.09 3.98 1.87
N GLY A 49 0.90 4.94 2.35
CA GLY A 49 2.04 4.72 3.25
C GLY A 49 3.40 4.61 2.55
N GLY A 50 3.43 4.53 1.21
CA GLY A 50 4.67 4.48 0.43
C GLY A 50 5.43 5.82 0.40
N PRO A 51 6.78 5.80 0.37
CA PRO A 51 7.56 7.03 0.35
C PRO A 51 7.63 7.65 -1.06
N LEU A 52 7.39 8.96 -1.14
CA LEU A 52 7.81 9.77 -2.29
C LEU A 52 9.30 10.06 -2.16
N VAL A 53 10.12 9.39 -2.97
CA VAL A 53 11.58 9.55 -2.96
C VAL A 53 12.01 10.51 -4.06
N CYS A 54 12.70 11.59 -3.69
CA CYS A 54 13.35 12.51 -4.63
C CYS A 54 14.82 12.62 -4.26
N LYS A 55 15.72 12.48 -5.24
CA LYS A 55 17.18 12.52 -5.02
C LYS A 55 17.64 11.58 -3.89
N ARG A 56 17.07 10.37 -3.84
CA ARG A 56 17.33 9.35 -2.80
C ARG A 56 16.88 9.72 -1.37
N VAL A 57 16.06 10.77 -1.21
CA VAL A 57 15.51 11.20 0.08
C VAL A 57 14.00 11.06 0.10
N ALA A 58 13.44 10.51 1.17
CA ALA A 58 11.99 10.48 1.40
C ALA A 58 11.47 11.89 1.70
N GLN A 59 10.75 12.47 0.75
CA GLN A 59 10.17 13.82 0.83
C GLN A 59 8.73 13.80 1.31
N GLY A 60 7.99 12.74 0.97
CA GLY A 60 6.59 12.61 1.30
C GLY A 60 6.18 11.17 1.59
N ILE A 61 5.02 11.01 2.20
CA ILE A 61 4.36 9.71 2.40
C ILE A 61 3.04 9.80 1.64
N PHE A 62 2.79 8.89 0.70
CA PHE A 62 1.56 8.90 -0.08
C PHE A 62 0.37 8.64 0.85
N SER A 63 -0.62 9.55 0.79
CA SER A 63 -1.87 9.44 1.54
C SER A 63 -2.93 8.79 0.66
N HIS A 64 -3.36 9.50 -0.38
CA HIS A 64 -4.39 9.07 -1.30
C HIS A 64 -4.24 9.80 -2.64
N GLY A 65 -4.90 9.29 -3.68
CA GLY A 65 -4.94 9.91 -5.00
C GLY A 65 -6.31 9.75 -5.64
N ARG A 66 -6.48 10.29 -6.85
CA ARG A 66 -7.71 10.06 -7.62
C ARG A 66 -7.85 8.58 -7.96
N ILE A 67 -9.07 8.06 -7.89
CA ILE A 67 -9.40 6.64 -8.20
C ILE A 67 -8.93 6.27 -9.62
N ASN A 68 -8.93 7.24 -10.54
CA ASN A 68 -8.52 7.03 -11.94
C ASN A 68 -7.00 7.19 -12.16
N GLY A 69 -6.20 7.31 -11.09
CA GLY A 69 -4.73 7.45 -11.16
C GLY A 69 -4.24 8.79 -11.71
N THR A 70 -5.13 9.74 -12.02
CA THR A 70 -4.76 11.05 -12.56
C THR A 70 -4.08 11.91 -11.49
N PRO A 71 -2.89 12.47 -11.75
CA PRO A 71 -2.25 13.42 -10.86
C PRO A 71 -3.14 14.65 -10.55
N PRO A 72 -2.91 15.33 -9.41
CA PRO A 72 -1.89 15.03 -8.40
C PRO A 72 -2.35 13.98 -7.37
N GLY A 73 -1.41 13.19 -6.85
CA GLY A 73 -1.58 12.46 -5.60
C GLY A 73 -1.38 13.38 -4.40
N VAL A 74 -2.01 13.06 -3.27
CA VAL A 74 -1.87 13.78 -2.00
C VAL A 74 -0.81 13.07 -1.15
N TYR A 75 0.17 13.84 -0.67
CA TYR A 75 1.29 13.34 0.13
C TYR A 75 1.40 14.12 1.44
N MET A 76 1.68 13.41 2.54
CA MET A 76 2.14 14.03 3.78
C MET A 76 3.59 14.48 3.61
N LYS A 77 3.92 15.73 3.95
CA LYS A 77 5.28 16.27 3.81
C LYS A 77 6.17 15.82 4.97
N VAL A 78 7.18 14.99 4.72
CA VAL A 78 8.05 14.42 5.75
C VAL A 78 8.73 15.52 6.58
N SER A 79 9.18 16.60 5.93
CA SER A 79 9.87 17.71 6.62
C SER A 79 9.04 18.37 7.72
N HIS A 80 7.70 18.40 7.60
CA HIS A 80 6.82 18.95 8.61
C HIS A 80 6.86 18.13 9.92
N PHE A 81 7.03 16.81 9.81
CA PHE A 81 6.99 15.89 10.95
C PHE A 81 8.37 15.48 11.46
N LEU A 82 9.46 15.94 10.85
CA LEU A 82 10.82 15.60 11.25
C LEU A 82 11.10 15.81 12.75
N PRO A 83 10.65 16.90 13.42
CA PRO A 83 10.87 17.05 14.86
C PRO A 83 10.19 15.95 15.70
N TRP A 84 9.00 15.51 15.30
CA TRP A 84 8.30 14.42 15.98
C TRP A 84 8.97 13.07 15.68
N ILE A 85 9.29 12.78 14.42
CA ILE A 85 9.98 11.54 14.01
C ILE A 85 11.29 11.39 14.77
N LYS A 86 12.13 12.44 14.79
CA LYS A 86 13.42 12.42 15.50
C LYS A 86 13.24 12.18 17.00
N ARG A 87 12.17 12.69 17.61
CA ARG A 87 11.87 12.48 19.03
C ARG A 87 11.46 11.05 19.33
N THR A 88 10.55 10.50 18.52
CA THR A 88 10.05 9.12 18.66
C THR A 88 11.15 8.09 18.41
N MET A 89 11.97 8.31 17.39
CA MET A 89 13.06 7.40 17.00
C MET A 89 14.33 7.56 17.84
N LYS A 90 14.38 8.50 18.79
CA LYS A 90 15.53 8.70 19.69
C LYS A 90 15.67 7.59 20.75
N CYS A 91 14.63 6.78 20.93
CA CYS A 91 14.56 5.71 21.95
C CYS A 91 14.56 4.29 21.35
N LEU A 92 15.20 4.10 20.19
CA LEU A 92 15.55 2.79 19.65
C LEU A 92 17.07 2.63 19.61
#